data_AF-A0A7S2SSS4-F1
#
_entry.id   AF-A0A7S2SSS4-F1
#
_cell.length_a   1.000
_cell.length_b   1.000
_cell.length_c   1.000
_cell.angle_alpha   90.00
_cell.angle_beta   90.00
_cell.angle_gamma   90.00
#
_symmetry.space_group_name_H-M   'P 1'
#
loop_
_entity.id
_entity.type
_entity.pdbx_description
1 polymer ?
#
loop_
_entity_poly.entity_id
_entity_poly.type
_entity_poly.pdbx_seq_one_letter_code
_entity_poly.pdbx_strand_id
1 'polypeptide(L)'
;GGPRDSVGAWYMPQLQLEMLCAGETCRSAIFGSCSASRGMNLFRVERDDEYIRDMLSLLRAFYERHLVTDRDPEPDFFFKEPPVECGVDYPAFLNRTAELARNATKWIHVTHRQVQRRGAESAFLDAAS
;
A
#
# COMPACT_ATOMS: atom_id res chain seq x y z
N GLY A 1 20.67 1.31 2.98
CA GLY A 1 20.09 2.07 4.12
C GLY A 1 18.65 1.64 4.32
N GLY A 2 18.11 1.83 5.52
CA GLY A 2 16.86 1.25 6.04
C GLY A 2 17.11 0.54 7.38
N PRO A 3 16.08 0.04 8.09
CA PRO A 3 14.65 0.10 7.73
C PRO A 3 14.09 1.52 7.86
N ARG A 4 12.99 1.82 7.17
CA ARG A 4 12.28 3.10 7.32
C ARG A 4 11.54 3.13 8.65
N ASP A 5 11.45 4.32 9.27
CA ASP A 5 10.71 4.52 10.52
C ASP A 5 9.25 5.00 10.33
N SER A 6 8.84 5.22 9.08
CA SER A 6 7.47 5.51 8.68
C SER A 6 7.12 4.84 7.35
N VAL A 7 5.82 4.73 7.08
CA VAL A 7 5.31 4.25 5.79
C VAL A 7 5.09 5.46 4.87
N GLY A 8 5.50 5.33 3.60
CA GLY A 8 5.25 6.37 2.59
C GLY A 8 3.79 6.36 2.14
N ALA A 9 3.22 7.54 1.92
CA ALA A 9 1.82 7.71 1.48
C ALA A 9 1.52 6.98 0.16
N TRP A 10 2.50 6.91 -0.75
CA TRP A 10 2.36 6.24 -2.05
C TRP A 10 2.13 4.72 -1.94
N TYR A 11 2.35 4.09 -0.78
CA TYR A 11 1.99 2.69 -0.57
C TYR A 11 0.51 2.48 -0.20
N MET A 12 -0.19 3.51 0.25
CA MET A 12 -1.57 3.36 0.76
C MET A 12 -2.55 2.88 -0.31
N PRO A 13 -2.58 3.43 -1.55
CA PRO A 13 -3.49 2.93 -2.58
C PRO A 13 -3.32 1.43 -2.83
N GLN A 14 -2.06 0.98 -2.95
CA GLN A 14 -1.75 -0.43 -3.19
C GLN A 14 -2.20 -1.32 -2.01
N LEU A 15 -1.84 -0.96 -0.78
CA LEU A 15 -2.20 -1.77 0.41
C LEU A 15 -3.71 -1.85 0.61
N GLN A 16 -4.43 -0.75 0.40
CA GLN A 16 -5.88 -0.72 0.53
C GLN A 16 -6.56 -1.57 -0.56
N LEU A 17 -6.02 -1.55 -1.79
CA LEU A 17 -6.48 -2.43 -2.87
C LEU A 17 -6.21 -3.91 -2.58
N GLU A 18 -5.03 -4.24 -2.05
CA GLU A 18 -4.70 -5.61 -1.64
C GLU A 18 -5.66 -6.12 -0.55
N MET A 19 -5.98 -5.28 0.45
CA MET A 19 -6.97 -5.62 1.49
C MET A 19 -8.39 -5.77 0.94
N LEU A 20 -8.78 -4.97 -0.06
CA LEU A 20 -10.04 -5.16 -0.79
C LEU A 20 -10.08 -6.54 -1.44
N CYS A 21 -9.05 -6.90 -2.21
CA CYS A 21 -8.95 -8.17 -2.92
C CYS A 21 -8.91 -9.39 -1.98
N ALA A 22 -8.32 -9.25 -0.79
CA ALA A 22 -8.32 -10.28 0.25
C ALA A 22 -9.71 -10.54 0.87
N GLY A 23 -10.69 -9.67 0.61
CA GLY A 23 -12.06 -9.81 1.07
C GLY A 23 -12.38 -9.00 2.33
N GLU A 24 -13.67 -8.91 2.66
CA GLU A 24 -14.20 -8.03 3.72
C GLU A 24 -13.67 -8.36 5.13
N THR A 25 -13.25 -9.61 5.36
CA THR A 25 -12.67 -10.05 6.64
C THR A 25 -11.24 -9.54 6.85
N CYS A 26 -10.55 -9.10 5.79
CA CYS A 26 -9.24 -8.48 5.90
C CYS A 26 -9.40 -7.03 6.39
N ARG A 27 -9.16 -6.78 7.67
CA ARG A 27 -9.30 -5.45 8.30
C ARG A 27 -8.00 -4.68 8.49
N SER A 28 -6.86 -5.31 8.27
CA SER A 28 -5.55 -4.68 8.36
C SER A 28 -4.48 -5.48 7.61
N ALA A 29 -3.40 -4.82 7.22
CA ALA A 29 -2.23 -5.42 6.61
C ALA A 29 -0.95 -5.08 7.39
N ILE A 30 0.06 -5.96 7.28
CA ILE A 30 1.39 -5.72 7.83
C ILE A 30 2.33 -5.27 6.70
N PHE A 31 2.82 -4.05 6.79
CA PHE A 31 3.84 -3.50 5.90
C PHE A 31 5.23 -3.67 6.52
N GLY A 32 6.15 -4.33 5.82
CA GLY A 32 7.52 -4.53 6.27
C GLY A 32 8.53 -3.66 5.51
N SER A 33 9.28 -2.83 6.22
CA SER A 33 10.47 -2.17 5.68
C SER A 33 11.72 -2.91 6.14
N CYS A 34 12.42 -3.58 5.20
CA CYS A 34 13.58 -4.41 5.51
C CYS A 34 14.91 -3.77 5.08
N SER A 35 15.96 -4.07 5.83
CA SER A 35 17.34 -3.66 5.61
C SER A 35 18.29 -4.82 5.90
N ALA A 36 19.25 -5.04 5.00
CA ALA A 36 20.23 -6.11 5.11
C ALA A 36 21.12 -5.99 6.37
N SER A 37 21.51 -4.79 6.78
CA SER A 37 22.39 -4.61 7.95
C SER A 37 21.65 -4.23 9.22
N ARG A 38 20.42 -3.71 9.12
CA ARG A 38 19.71 -3.10 10.27
C ARG A 38 18.39 -3.77 10.63
N GLY A 39 18.02 -4.89 10.00
CA GLY A 39 16.81 -5.62 10.33
C GLY A 39 15.57 -5.06 9.64
N MET A 40 14.41 -5.15 10.27
CA MET A 40 13.12 -4.83 9.67
C MET A 40 12.22 -4.07 10.64
N ASN A 41 11.52 -3.04 10.16
CA ASN A 41 10.41 -2.44 10.89
C ASN A 41 9.09 -2.95 10.28
N LEU A 42 8.19 -3.46 11.12
CA LEU A 42 6.84 -3.85 10.73
C LEU A 42 5.85 -2.77 11.17
N PHE A 43 4.93 -2.43 10.28
CA PHE A 43 3.88 -1.45 10.50
C PHE A 43 2.53 -2.11 10.26
N ARG A 44 1.54 -1.81 11.09
CA ARG A 44 0.16 -2.21 10.87
C ARG A 44 -0.59 -1.06 10.21
N VAL A 45 -1.28 -1.36 9.10
CA VAL A 45 -2.12 -0.42 8.35
C VAL A 45 -3.55 -0.93 8.41
N GLU A 46 -4.46 -0.11 8.92
CA GLU A 46 -5.88 -0.46 8.96
C GLU A 46 -6.54 -0.29 7.59
N ARG A 47 -7.52 -1.13 7.31
CA ARG A 47 -8.38 -1.00 6.13
C ARG A 47 -9.31 0.20 6.28
N ASP A 48 -9.43 0.97 5.21
CA ASP A 48 -10.33 2.11 5.12
C ASP A 48 -11.28 1.92 3.91
N ASP A 49 -12.52 1.50 4.18
CA ASP A 49 -13.52 1.17 3.16
C ASP A 49 -14.02 2.40 2.39
N GLU A 50 -14.02 3.58 3.02
CA GLU A 50 -14.38 4.82 2.33
C GLU A 50 -13.26 5.26 1.40
N TYR A 51 -12.01 5.19 1.86
CA TYR A 51 -10.84 5.45 1.01
C TYR A 51 -10.82 4.51 -0.20
N ILE A 52 -11.09 3.22 0.01
CA ILE A 52 -11.18 2.23 -1.06
C ILE A 52 -12.27 2.62 -2.06
N ARG A 53 -13.44 3.05 -1.59
CA ARG A 53 -14.53 3.50 -2.46
C ARG A 53 -14.11 4.70 -3.30
N ASP A 54 -13.52 5.71 -2.69
CA ASP A 54 -13.04 6.92 -3.38
C ASP A 54 -11.97 6.57 -4.42
N MET A 55 -11.03 5.68 -4.06
CA MET A 55 -10.00 5.19 -4.97
C MET A 55 -10.61 4.48 -6.20
N LEU A 56 -11.62 3.62 -6.01
CA LEU A 56 -12.29 2.94 -7.11
C LEU A 56 -13.09 3.92 -7.99
N SER A 57 -13.74 4.93 -7.39
CA SER A 57 -14.42 5.99 -8.12
C SER A 57 -13.45 6.78 -9.01
N LEU A 58 -12.27 7.13 -8.48
CA LEU A 58 -11.21 7.79 -9.26
C LEU A 58 -10.70 6.89 -10.40
N LEU A 59 -10.44 5.61 -10.13
CA LEU A 59 -10.01 4.67 -11.17
C LEU A 59 -11.04 4.52 -12.29
N ARG A 60 -12.33 4.49 -11.95
CA ARG A 60 -13.42 4.48 -12.92
C ARG A 60 -13.45 5.76 -13.76
N ALA A 61 -13.34 6.92 -13.13
CA ALA A 61 -13.28 8.20 -13.85
C ALA A 61 -12.09 8.25 -14.82
N PHE A 62 -10.92 7.78 -14.39
CA PHE A 62 -9.74 7.67 -15.25
C PHE A 62 -10.00 6.74 -16.45
N TYR A 63 -10.57 5.56 -16.21
CA TYR A 63 -10.92 4.60 -17.26
C TYR A 63 -11.87 5.21 -18.30
N GLU A 64 -12.97 5.82 -17.85
CA GLU A 64 -13.97 6.41 -18.73
C GLU A 64 -13.42 7.61 -19.53
N ARG A 65 -12.54 8.42 -18.93
CA ARG A 65 -11.99 9.63 -19.58
C ARG A 65 -10.86 9.38 -20.56
N HIS A 66 -10.07 8.32 -20.36
CA HIS A 66 -8.81 8.14 -21.08
C HIS A 66 -8.73 6.83 -21.85
N LEU A 67 -9.22 5.74 -21.25
CA LEU A 67 -9.15 4.42 -21.90
C LEU A 67 -10.31 4.18 -22.86
N VAL A 68 -11.51 4.65 -22.52
CA VAL A 68 -12.70 4.49 -23.38
C VAL A 68 -12.69 5.46 -24.57
N THR A 69 -12.12 6.66 -24.38
CA THR A 69 -12.13 7.75 -25.37
C THR A 69 -10.85 7.82 -26.22
N ASP A 70 -9.86 6.96 -25.95
CA ASP A 70 -8.53 6.98 -26.58
C ASP A 70 -7.81 8.34 -26.43
N ARG A 71 -8.06 9.04 -25.31
CA ARG A 71 -7.42 10.31 -24.96
C ARG A 71 -6.31 10.05 -23.94
N ASP A 72 -5.06 10.24 -24.33
CA ASP A 72 -3.94 10.13 -23.40
C ASP A 72 -4.11 11.05 -22.18
N PRO A 73 -3.84 10.55 -20.96
CA PRO A 73 -3.88 11.39 -19.77
C PRO A 73 -2.69 12.34 -19.76
N GLU A 74 -2.98 13.62 -19.54
CA GLU A 74 -1.93 14.59 -19.27
C GLU A 74 -1.25 14.32 -17.91
N PRO A 75 0.01 14.77 -17.72
CA PRO A 75 0.60 14.85 -16.39
C PRO A 75 -0.30 15.64 -15.43
N ASP A 76 -0.44 15.12 -14.21
CA ASP A 76 -1.26 15.72 -13.14
C ASP A 76 -2.74 15.92 -13.52
N PHE A 77 -3.29 15.07 -14.40
CA PHE A 77 -4.65 15.20 -14.94
C PHE A 77 -5.75 15.46 -13.88
N PHE A 78 -5.73 14.79 -12.72
CA PHE A 78 -6.72 15.04 -11.66
C PHE A 78 -6.58 16.39 -10.95
N PHE A 79 -5.40 17.04 -11.01
CA PHE A 79 -5.24 18.41 -10.53
C PHE A 79 -5.74 19.44 -11.55
N LYS A 80 -5.53 19.18 -12.85
CA LYS A 80 -5.95 20.09 -13.93
C LYS A 80 -7.43 19.98 -14.26
N GLU A 81 -7.94 18.76 -14.31
CA GLU A 81 -9.33 18.42 -14.60
C GLU A 81 -9.88 17.58 -13.44
N PRO A 82 -10.29 18.21 -12.31
CA PRO A 82 -10.82 17.48 -11.17
C PRO A 82 -11.96 16.52 -11.54
N PRO A 83 -12.06 15.34 -10.91
CA PRO A 83 -13.02 14.31 -11.25
C PRO A 83 -14.39 14.55 -10.62
N VAL A 84 -14.99 15.71 -10.91
CA VAL A 84 -16.26 16.17 -10.34
C VAL A 84 -17.41 15.18 -10.56
N GLU A 85 -17.40 14.45 -11.67
CA GLU A 85 -18.40 13.46 -12.03
C GLU A 85 -18.41 12.23 -11.12
N CYS A 86 -17.28 11.90 -10.48
CA CYS A 86 -17.20 10.79 -9.54
C CYS A 86 -17.43 11.22 -8.09
N GLY A 87 -17.63 12.53 -7.84
CA GLY A 87 -17.94 13.08 -6.52
C GLY A 87 -16.79 13.06 -5.52
N VAL A 88 -15.57 12.73 -5.95
CA VAL A 88 -14.38 12.67 -5.09
C VAL A 88 -13.65 14.01 -5.13
N ASP A 89 -13.49 14.61 -3.95
CA ASP A 89 -12.55 15.72 -3.75
C ASP A 89 -11.12 15.16 -3.74
N TYR A 90 -10.40 15.35 -4.84
CA TYR A 90 -9.07 14.78 -5.04
C TYR A 90 -8.03 15.32 -4.03
N PRO A 91 -7.94 16.63 -3.75
CA PRO A 91 -7.13 17.13 -2.62
C PRO A 91 -7.45 16.46 -1.28
N ALA A 92 -8.74 16.29 -0.93
CA ALA A 92 -9.12 15.62 0.32
C ALA A 92 -8.71 14.13 0.32
N PHE A 93 -8.84 13.45 -0.82
CA PHE A 93 -8.37 12.08 -1.01
C PHE A 93 -6.86 11.95 -0.80
N LEU A 94 -6.06 12.90 -1.29
CA LEU A 94 -4.62 12.91 -1.07
C LEU A 94 -4.26 13.17 0.40
N ASN A 95 -5.00 14.04 1.08
CA ASN A 95 -4.83 14.26 2.52
C ASN A 95 -5.14 12.97 3.31
N ARG A 96 -6.23 12.28 2.98
CA ARG A 96 -6.58 10.98 3.57
C ARG A 96 -5.52 9.91 3.30
N THR A 97 -4.95 9.90 2.09
CA THR A 97 -3.81 9.03 1.73
C THR A 97 -2.61 9.28 2.66
N ALA A 98 -2.27 10.54 2.91
CA ALA A 98 -1.18 10.90 3.82
C ALA A 98 -1.52 10.58 5.29
N GLU A 99 -2.78 10.73 5.70
CA GLU A 99 -3.26 10.36 7.04
C GLU A 99 -3.15 8.87 7.31
N LEU A 100 -3.58 8.02 6.38
CA LEU A 100 -3.45 6.56 6.51
C LEU A 100 -1.99 6.15 6.72
N ALA A 101 -1.07 6.76 5.98
CA ALA A 101 0.36 6.50 6.12
C ALA A 101 0.93 7.00 7.46
N ARG A 102 0.46 8.16 7.96
CA ARG A 102 0.86 8.67 9.28
C ARG A 102 0.30 7.82 10.42
N ASN A 103 -0.92 7.28 10.26
CA ASN A 103 -1.59 6.45 11.25
C ASN A 103 -1.11 4.99 11.23
N ALA A 104 -0.30 4.61 10.24
CA ALA A 104 0.35 3.30 10.19
C ALA A 104 1.22 3.11 11.45
N THR A 105 0.77 2.21 12.33
CA THR A 105 1.40 2.04 13.64
C THR A 105 2.61 1.12 13.51
N LYS A 106 3.79 1.61 13.90
CA LYS A 106 4.99 0.76 14.00
C LYS A 106 4.73 -0.30 15.08
N TRP A 107 4.62 -1.54 14.66
CA TRP A 107 4.28 -2.65 15.54
C TRP A 107 5.51 -3.22 16.23
N ILE A 108 6.56 -3.53 15.46
CA ILE A 108 7.78 -4.12 16.00
C ILE A 108 9.00 -3.80 15.14
N HIS A 109 10.15 -3.67 15.79
CA HIS A 109 11.46 -3.75 15.15
C HIS A 109 12.03 -5.15 15.33
N VAL A 110 12.36 -5.81 14.22
CA VAL A 110 13.00 -7.12 14.18
C VAL A 110 14.47 -6.92 13.84
N THR A 111 15.37 -7.35 14.72
CA THR A 111 16.81 -7.15 14.50
C THR A 111 17.30 -7.97 13.31
N HIS A 112 18.41 -7.55 12.69
CA HIS A 112 19.00 -8.27 11.53
C HIS A 112 19.33 -9.74 11.82
N ARG A 113 19.55 -10.12 13.09
CA ARG A 113 19.83 -11.51 13.51
C ARG A 113 18.59 -12.39 13.49
N GLN A 114 17.41 -11.78 13.64
CA GLN A 114 16.12 -12.48 13.72
C GLN A 114 15.39 -12.52 12.37
N VAL A 115 15.81 -11.70 11.41
CA VAL A 115 15.30 -11.76 10.04
C VAL A 115 15.97 -12.94 9.33
N GLN A 116 15.23 -14.03 9.13
CA GLN A 116 15.70 -15.15 8.31
C GLN A 116 15.95 -14.67 6.88
N ARG A 117 17.21 -14.79 6.44
CA ARG A 117 17.63 -14.58 5.05
C ARG A 117 18.07 -15.94 4.52
N ARG A 118 17.70 -16.26 3.29
CA ARG A 118 17.98 -17.58 2.69
C ARG A 118 19.48 -17.94 2.86
N GLY A 119 19.77 -19.04 3.57
CA GLY A 119 21.12 -19.55 3.81
C GLY A 119 21.42 -20.16 5.20
N ALA A 120 20.56 -21.02 5.73
CA ALA A 120 21.03 -22.24 6.38
C ALA A 120 20.39 -23.37 5.56
N GLU A 121 21.21 -24.23 4.98
CA GLU A 121 20.77 -25.28 4.07
C GLU A 121 19.69 -26.18 4.69
N SER A 122 18.89 -26.74 3.77
CA SER A 122 18.00 -27.87 3.97
C SER A 122 18.60 -28.94 4.89
N ALA A 123 18.21 -28.94 6.17
CA ALA A 123 18.43 -30.05 7.09
C ALA A 123 17.17 -30.92 7.30
N PHE A 124 16.12 -30.70 6.50
CA PHE A 124 14.83 -31.40 6.63
C PHE A 124 14.60 -32.52 5.60
N LEU A 125 15.55 -32.79 4.69
CA LEU A 125 15.38 -33.82 3.65
C LEU A 125 16.36 -35.01 3.72
N ASP A 126 17.36 -35.02 4.62
CA ASP A 126 18.31 -36.14 4.74
C ASP A 126 17.98 -37.16 5.85
N ALA A 127 16.76 -37.13 6.40
CA ALA A 127 16.31 -38.13 7.40
C ALA A 127 15.47 -39.27 6.79
N ALA A 128 15.46 -39.41 5.47
CA ALA A 128 14.75 -40.49 4.77
C ALA A 128 15.56 -40.99 3.57
N SER A 129 16.72 -41.60 3.84
CA SER A 129 17.46 -42.44 2.89
C SER A 129 18.08 -43.60 3.63
#